data_AF-A0A396YV98-F1
#
_entry.id   AF-A0A396YV98-F1
#
_cell.length_a   1.000
_cell.length_b   1.000
_cell.length_c   1.000
_cell.angle_alpha   90.00
_cell.angle_beta   90.00
_cell.angle_gamma   90.00
#
_symmetry.space_group_name_H-M   'P 1'
#
loop_
_entity.id
_entity.type
_entity.pdbx_description
1 polymer ?
#
loop_
_entity_poly.entity_id
_entity_poly.type
_entity_poly.pdbx_seq_one_letter_code
_entity_poly.pdbx_strand_id
1 'polypeptide(L)'
;MDPIRKAFQEREKLKEAEILDLQRAKIRKIKLRNFKKNTLLFFRCLGRTKLFLYIQKFLRFVMADLWILNQSPILWLMGMGLPSFYFTVLALPFLLESPTIAVIFFFFPVILTMEWFRWIGFRRILSKRSFSISGFEHFSENKKLEYYQWFDLEIRIQADRNLEAIEAILDSFCILSKKIYYAPGQTETRKPWKRGKSLTLSGSGNSRIALLLVRDLFKKLDRLNRFETSIRNVNILVTSGPVYVDSLSNQSND
;
A
#
# COMPACT_ATOMS: atom_id res chain seq x y z
N MET A 1 62.22 16.55 -36.21
CA MET A 1 61.19 15.56 -36.59
C MET A 1 60.31 16.20 -37.65
N ASP A 2 60.10 15.54 -38.78
CA ASP A 2 59.38 16.11 -39.92
C ASP A 2 57.89 16.38 -39.56
N PRO A 3 57.38 17.62 -39.69
CA PRO A 3 56.03 18.00 -39.23
C PRO A 3 54.93 17.16 -39.88
N ILE A 4 55.13 16.72 -41.13
CA ILE A 4 54.18 15.85 -41.84
C ILE A 4 54.11 14.47 -41.16
N ARG A 5 55.25 13.87 -40.80
CA ARG A 5 55.29 12.58 -40.10
C ARG A 5 54.69 12.67 -38.70
N LYS A 6 54.86 13.81 -38.02
CA LYS A 6 54.23 14.06 -36.70
C LYS A 6 52.70 14.09 -36.81
N ALA A 7 52.16 14.77 -37.82
CA ALA A 7 50.72 14.83 -38.06
C ALA A 7 50.10 13.45 -38.40
N PHE A 8 50.82 12.61 -39.17
CA PHE A 8 50.38 11.23 -39.44
C PHE A 8 50.36 10.36 -38.18
N GLN A 9 51.39 10.42 -37.34
CA GLN A 9 51.44 9.68 -36.07
C GLN A 9 50.36 10.13 -35.08
N GLU A 10 50.06 11.42 -35.03
CA GLU A 10 49.01 11.96 -34.16
C GLU A 10 47.61 11.51 -34.63
N ARG A 11 47.40 11.46 -35.95
CA ARG A 11 46.16 10.90 -36.54
C ARG A 11 46.00 9.41 -36.24
N GLU A 12 47.06 8.62 -36.29
CA GLU A 12 47.01 7.19 -35.92
C GLU A 12 46.69 7.00 -34.44
N LYS A 13 47.36 7.75 -33.54
CA LYS A 13 47.07 7.71 -32.10
C LYS A 13 45.63 8.09 -31.78
N LEU A 14 45.09 9.10 -32.44
CA LEU A 14 43.69 9.51 -32.26
C LEU A 14 42.70 8.45 -32.74
N LYS A 15 42.99 7.76 -33.86
CA LYS A 15 42.17 6.64 -34.34
C LYS A 15 42.21 5.45 -33.37
N GLU A 16 43.37 5.12 -32.82
CA GLU A 16 43.50 4.06 -31.81
C GLU A 16 42.73 4.40 -30.53
N ALA A 17 42.81 5.66 -30.07
CA ALA A 17 42.05 6.15 -28.93
C ALA A 17 40.53 6.07 -29.15
N GLU A 18 40.06 6.45 -30.34
CA GLU A 18 38.63 6.38 -30.71
C GLU A 18 38.12 4.93 -30.73
N ILE A 19 38.91 3.99 -31.25
CA ILE A 19 38.58 2.55 -31.24
C ILE A 19 38.50 2.03 -29.80
N LEU A 20 39.46 2.39 -28.94
CA LEU A 20 39.48 2.00 -27.52
C LEU A 20 38.29 2.58 -26.76
N ASP A 21 37.91 3.82 -27.01
CA ASP A 21 36.75 4.45 -26.37
C ASP A 21 35.43 3.84 -26.83
N LEU A 22 35.29 3.50 -28.11
CA LEU A 22 34.14 2.75 -28.63
C LEU A 22 34.03 1.36 -27.98
N GLN A 23 35.15 0.66 -27.80
CA GLN A 23 35.18 -0.63 -27.11
C GLN A 23 34.81 -0.50 -25.63
N ARG A 24 35.36 0.50 -24.92
CA ARG A 24 35.01 0.80 -23.52
C ARG A 24 33.53 1.16 -23.37
N ALA A 25 32.97 1.95 -24.29
CA ALA A 25 31.55 2.29 -24.30
C ALA A 25 30.66 1.06 -24.51
N LYS A 26 31.04 0.15 -25.43
CA LYS A 26 30.35 -1.14 -25.62
C LYS A 26 30.40 -2.00 -24.36
N ILE A 27 31.57 -2.14 -23.72
CA ILE A 27 31.74 -2.90 -22.47
C ILE A 27 30.90 -2.29 -21.34
N ARG A 28 30.89 -0.96 -21.19
CA ARG A 28 30.05 -0.26 -20.20
C ARG A 28 28.56 -0.51 -20.45
N LYS A 29 28.10 -0.44 -21.70
CA LYS A 29 26.69 -0.75 -22.07
C LYS A 29 26.34 -2.20 -21.73
N ILE A 30 27.23 -3.16 -22.01
CA ILE A 30 27.03 -4.58 -21.68
C ILE A 30 26.99 -4.78 -20.16
N LYS A 31 27.93 -4.20 -19.41
CA LYS A 31 27.95 -4.25 -17.94
C LYS A 31 26.67 -3.66 -17.34
N LEU A 32 26.22 -2.50 -17.83
CA LEU A 32 24.99 -1.87 -17.36
C LEU A 32 23.75 -2.71 -17.68
N ARG A 33 23.69 -3.30 -18.88
CA ARG A 33 22.59 -4.20 -19.28
C ARG A 33 22.56 -5.45 -18.39
N ASN A 34 23.71 -6.06 -18.13
CA ASN A 34 23.83 -7.23 -17.25
C ASN A 34 23.50 -6.87 -15.80
N PHE A 35 23.97 -5.72 -15.31
CA PHE A 35 23.60 -5.22 -13.99
C PHE A 35 22.10 -5.03 -13.86
N LYS A 36 21.44 -4.34 -14.81
CA LYS A 36 19.98 -4.18 -14.85
C LYS A 36 19.24 -5.51 -14.87
N LYS A 37 19.72 -6.49 -15.66
CA LYS A 37 19.13 -7.82 -15.73
C LYS A 37 19.28 -8.55 -14.40
N ASN A 38 20.46 -8.51 -13.79
CA ASN A 38 20.76 -9.19 -12.54
C ASN A 38 20.01 -8.57 -11.36
N THR A 39 19.92 -7.23 -11.29
CA THR A 39 19.12 -6.57 -10.26
C THR A 39 17.64 -6.89 -10.42
N LEU A 40 17.10 -6.88 -11.64
CA LEU A 40 15.71 -7.25 -11.89
C LEU A 40 15.44 -8.73 -11.53
N LEU A 41 16.35 -9.64 -11.84
CA LEU A 41 16.26 -11.05 -11.44
C LEU A 41 16.34 -11.20 -9.92
N PHE A 42 17.24 -10.49 -9.25
CA PHE A 42 17.39 -10.49 -7.80
C PHE A 42 16.12 -10.00 -7.10
N PHE A 43 15.55 -8.87 -7.53
CA PHE A 43 14.26 -8.38 -7.01
C PHE A 43 13.09 -9.31 -7.35
N ARG A 44 13.13 -10.00 -8.49
CA ARG A 44 12.09 -10.99 -8.85
C ARG A 44 12.18 -12.24 -7.99
N CYS A 45 13.39 -12.68 -7.63
CA CYS A 45 13.62 -13.80 -6.72
C CYS A 45 13.28 -13.43 -5.27
N LEU A 46 13.76 -12.27 -4.78
CA LEU A 46 13.38 -11.73 -3.48
C LEU A 46 11.87 -11.53 -3.39
N GLY A 47 11.25 -11.03 -4.46
CA GLY A 47 9.82 -10.80 -4.61
C GLY A 47 8.94 -12.03 -4.38
N ARG A 48 9.51 -13.23 -4.49
CA ARG A 48 8.82 -14.51 -4.28
C ARG A 48 9.07 -15.11 -2.89
N THR A 49 9.94 -14.51 -2.08
CA THR A 49 10.19 -14.99 -0.73
C THR A 49 9.02 -14.64 0.20
N LYS A 50 8.74 -15.53 1.17
CA LYS A 50 7.70 -15.29 2.18
C LYS A 50 7.93 -13.97 2.93
N LEU A 51 9.19 -13.67 3.26
CA LEU A 51 9.58 -12.44 3.97
C LEU A 51 9.24 -11.19 3.15
N PHE A 52 9.62 -11.15 1.87
CA PHE A 52 9.33 -10.00 1.03
C PHE A 52 7.83 -9.80 0.82
N LEU A 53 7.07 -10.87 0.59
CA LEU A 53 5.61 -10.79 0.51
C LEU A 53 4.99 -10.27 1.81
N TYR A 54 5.55 -10.65 2.96
CA TYR A 54 5.12 -10.17 4.27
C TYR A 54 5.41 -8.67 4.44
N ILE A 55 6.62 -8.22 4.09
CA ILE A 55 7.01 -6.80 4.07
C ILE A 55 6.10 -6.02 3.11
N GLN A 56 5.81 -6.54 1.92
CA GLN A 56 4.93 -5.89 0.96
C GLN A 56 3.50 -5.73 1.50
N LYS A 57 2.96 -6.76 2.18
CA LYS A 57 1.64 -6.68 2.84
C LYS A 57 1.63 -5.67 3.99
N PHE A 58 2.70 -5.60 4.77
CA PHE A 58 2.89 -4.59 5.82
C PHE A 58 2.94 -3.18 5.25
N LEU A 59 3.78 -2.93 4.24
CA LEU A 59 3.88 -1.63 3.60
C LEU A 59 2.54 -1.21 2.99
N ARG A 60 1.79 -2.13 2.38
CA ARG A 60 0.45 -1.85 1.85
C ARG A 60 -0.53 -1.45 2.96
N PHE A 61 -0.42 -2.05 4.15
CA PHE A 61 -1.21 -1.71 5.33
C PHE A 61 -0.87 -0.32 5.88
N VAL A 62 0.42 0.00 6.03
CA VAL A 62 0.87 1.34 6.46
C VAL A 62 0.46 2.41 5.46
N MET A 63 0.68 2.14 4.17
CA MET A 63 0.32 3.05 3.10
C MET A 63 -1.20 3.27 3.05
N ALA A 64 -2.02 2.24 3.29
CA ALA A 64 -3.47 2.42 3.33
C ALA A 64 -3.92 3.43 4.40
N ASP A 65 -3.25 3.51 5.55
CA ASP A 65 -3.53 4.52 6.59
C ASP A 65 -3.04 5.92 6.20
N LEU A 66 -1.81 6.04 5.70
CA LEU A 66 -1.28 7.32 5.19
C LEU A 66 -2.12 7.86 4.03
N TRP A 67 -2.72 6.96 3.24
CA TRP A 67 -3.63 7.32 2.18
C TRP A 67 -4.91 7.95 2.73
N ILE A 68 -5.41 7.58 3.92
CA ILE A 68 -6.61 8.19 4.54
C ILE A 68 -6.50 9.71 4.61
N LEU A 69 -5.29 10.24 4.82
CA LEU A 69 -5.03 11.67 4.97
C LEU A 69 -4.97 12.46 3.65
N ASN A 70 -5.08 11.81 2.47
CA ASN A 70 -4.95 12.44 1.14
C ASN A 70 -3.60 13.19 0.93
N GLN A 71 -2.54 12.77 1.64
CA GLN A 71 -1.26 13.48 1.65
C GLN A 71 -0.26 12.86 0.68
N SER A 72 -0.50 13.03 -0.63
CA SER A 72 0.48 12.69 -1.67
C SER A 72 1.89 13.28 -1.44
N PRO A 73 2.06 14.49 -0.85
CA PRO A 73 3.41 15.02 -0.55
C PRO A 73 4.11 14.29 0.60
N ILE A 74 3.36 13.80 1.60
CA ILE A 74 3.93 13.08 2.76
C ILE A 74 4.40 11.69 2.35
N LEU A 75 3.68 11.04 1.42
CA LEU A 75 4.13 9.80 0.79
C LEU A 75 5.44 9.99 0.02
N TRP A 76 5.61 11.12 -0.65
CA TRP A 76 6.84 11.48 -1.37
C TRP A 76 8.01 11.75 -0.40
N LEU A 77 7.76 12.53 0.65
CA LEU A 77 8.72 12.77 1.74
C LEU A 77 9.15 11.46 2.40
N MET A 78 8.21 10.55 2.67
CA MET A 78 8.50 9.23 3.23
C MET A 78 9.23 8.31 2.23
N GLY A 79 8.92 8.40 0.94
CA GLY A 79 9.48 7.54 -0.09
C GLY A 79 10.91 7.89 -0.53
N MET A 80 11.28 9.17 -0.53
CA MET A 80 12.60 9.62 -0.98
C MET A 80 13.39 10.41 0.07
N GLY A 81 12.72 11.30 0.82
CA GLY A 81 13.39 12.14 1.82
C GLY A 81 13.88 11.32 3.01
N LEU A 82 13.03 10.42 3.50
CA LEU A 82 13.28 9.65 4.71
C LEU A 82 14.42 8.64 4.56
N PRO A 83 14.50 7.83 3.48
CA PRO A 83 15.68 6.98 3.25
C PRO A 83 16.98 7.79 3.17
N SER A 84 16.96 8.91 2.43
CA SER A 84 18.12 9.78 2.27
C SER A 84 18.59 10.38 3.60
N PHE A 85 17.65 10.80 4.45
CA PHE A 85 17.93 11.28 5.81
C PHE A 85 18.61 10.20 6.66
N TYR A 86 18.09 8.98 6.66
CA TYR A 86 18.68 7.87 7.42
C TYR A 86 20.08 7.52 6.94
N PHE A 87 20.30 7.41 5.63
CA PHE A 87 21.62 7.17 5.08
C PHE A 87 22.62 8.26 5.48
N THR A 88 22.18 9.53 5.46
CA THR A 88 23.03 10.67 5.83
C THR A 88 23.41 10.63 7.31
N VAL A 89 22.45 10.39 8.20
CA VAL A 89 22.72 10.29 9.65
C VAL A 89 23.59 9.08 9.99
N LEU A 90 23.40 7.95 9.32
CA LEU A 90 24.25 6.76 9.52
C LEU A 90 25.67 6.96 8.99
N ALA A 91 25.85 7.72 7.90
CA ALA A 91 27.17 8.03 7.34
C ALA A 91 27.93 9.09 8.14
N LEU A 92 27.21 9.99 8.83
CA LEU A 92 27.76 11.09 9.62
C LEU A 92 27.14 11.06 11.04
N PRO A 93 27.59 10.14 11.93
CA PRO A 93 26.92 9.88 13.21
C PRO A 93 26.88 11.07 14.16
N PHE A 94 27.83 12.01 14.07
CA PHE A 94 27.85 13.24 14.88
C PHE A 94 26.60 14.11 14.68
N LEU A 95 25.86 13.93 13.57
CA LEU A 95 24.59 14.60 13.36
C LEU A 95 23.55 14.26 14.44
N LEU A 96 23.68 13.10 15.12
CA LEU A 96 22.82 12.72 16.25
C LEU A 96 23.08 13.56 17.52
N GLU A 97 24.16 14.33 17.59
CA GLU A 97 24.38 15.28 18.70
C GLU A 97 23.37 16.42 18.67
N SER A 98 22.79 16.73 17.49
CA SER A 98 21.66 17.64 17.39
C SER A 98 20.39 16.99 17.95
N PRO A 99 19.77 17.55 19.00
CA PRO A 99 18.55 16.99 19.60
C PRO A 99 17.42 16.84 18.59
N THR A 100 17.30 17.77 17.65
CA THR A 100 16.27 17.75 16.60
C THR A 100 16.47 16.57 15.64
N ILE A 101 17.70 16.33 15.19
CA ILE A 101 18.04 15.22 14.29
C ILE A 101 17.83 13.89 15.01
N ALA A 102 18.28 13.78 16.27
CA ALA A 102 18.05 12.59 17.09
C ALA A 102 16.56 12.26 17.23
N VAL A 103 15.73 13.26 17.56
CA VAL A 103 14.27 13.06 17.68
C VAL A 103 13.67 12.56 16.37
N ILE A 104 13.98 13.17 15.22
CA ILE A 104 13.46 12.74 13.92
C ILE A 104 13.94 11.32 13.58
N PHE A 105 15.20 11.01 13.88
CA PHE A 105 15.79 9.70 13.65
C PHE A 105 15.15 8.60 14.50
N PHE A 106 14.79 8.87 15.75
CA PHE A 106 14.10 7.90 16.61
C PHE A 106 12.58 7.89 16.46
N PHE A 107 11.96 8.94 15.92
CA PHE A 107 10.51 9.04 15.78
C PHE A 107 9.94 8.06 14.75
N PHE A 108 10.56 7.97 13.57
CA PHE A 108 10.04 7.15 12.50
C PHE A 108 10.11 5.62 12.77
N PRO A 109 11.16 5.05 13.39
CA PRO A 109 11.20 3.64 13.75
C PRO A 109 10.15 3.33 14.83
N VAL A 110 9.88 4.27 15.74
CA VAL A 110 8.79 4.13 16.71
C VAL A 110 7.44 4.06 15.99
N ILE A 111 7.15 4.95 15.04
CA ILE A 111 5.93 4.88 14.23
C ILE A 111 5.84 3.54 13.50
N LEU A 112 6.90 3.13 12.80
CA LEU A 112 6.92 1.86 12.08
C LEU A 112 6.68 0.67 13.01
N THR A 113 7.23 0.71 14.22
CA THR A 113 7.04 -0.34 15.23
C THR A 113 5.59 -0.35 15.74
N MET A 114 4.99 0.81 15.99
CA MET A 114 3.58 0.92 16.36
C MET A 114 2.67 0.37 15.24
N GLU A 115 2.94 0.75 14.00
CA GLU A 115 2.25 0.23 12.83
C GLU A 115 2.42 -1.27 12.66
N TRP A 116 3.59 -1.80 12.99
CA TRP A 116 3.86 -3.24 12.98
C TRP A 116 2.99 -3.98 14.00
N PHE A 117 2.90 -3.48 15.24
CA PHE A 117 1.98 -4.03 16.24
C PHE A 117 0.52 -3.93 15.82
N ARG A 118 0.12 -2.81 15.21
CA ARG A 118 -1.24 -2.61 14.67
C ARG A 118 -1.56 -3.64 13.59
N TRP A 119 -0.61 -3.89 12.69
CA TRP A 119 -0.73 -4.88 11.64
C TRP A 119 -0.77 -6.32 12.16
N ILE A 120 0.05 -6.66 13.16
CA ILE A 120 -0.03 -7.95 13.87
C ILE A 120 -1.41 -8.10 14.50
N GLY A 121 -1.92 -7.07 15.17
CA GLY A 121 -3.26 -7.06 15.75
C GLY A 121 -4.34 -7.32 14.70
N PHE A 122 -4.26 -6.66 13.56
CA PHE A 122 -5.16 -6.86 12.42
C PHE A 122 -5.14 -8.30 11.91
N ARG A 123 -3.95 -8.86 11.67
CA ARG A 123 -3.76 -10.26 11.25
C ARG A 123 -4.31 -11.23 12.28
N ARG A 124 -4.10 -10.94 13.58
CA ARG A 124 -4.62 -11.75 14.68
C ARG A 124 -6.14 -11.76 14.69
N ILE A 125 -6.78 -10.60 14.52
CA ILE A 125 -8.24 -10.50 14.40
C ILE A 125 -8.70 -11.37 13.24
N LEU A 126 -8.07 -11.28 12.05
CA LEU A 126 -8.46 -12.11 10.90
C LEU A 126 -8.32 -13.62 11.17
N SER A 127 -7.24 -14.03 11.86
CA SER A 127 -6.91 -15.45 12.08
C SER A 127 -7.70 -16.13 13.20
N LYS A 128 -8.15 -15.38 14.22
CA LYS A 128 -8.76 -15.93 15.44
C LYS A 128 -10.29 -15.76 15.49
N ARG A 129 -10.94 -15.59 14.34
CA ARG A 129 -12.40 -15.45 14.27
C ARG A 129 -13.09 -16.77 14.51
N SER A 130 -14.27 -16.70 15.10
CA SER A 130 -15.14 -17.86 15.31
C SER A 130 -16.02 -18.22 14.11
N PHE A 131 -15.89 -17.51 12.98
CA PHE A 131 -16.67 -17.72 11.76
C PHE A 131 -15.81 -17.56 10.51
N SER A 132 -16.22 -18.15 9.39
CA SER A 132 -15.50 -18.07 8.12
C SER A 132 -15.76 -16.75 7.39
N ILE A 133 -14.75 -16.25 6.68
CA ILE A 133 -14.92 -15.13 5.74
C ILE A 133 -14.40 -15.51 4.37
N SER A 134 -15.26 -15.51 3.36
CA SER A 134 -14.89 -15.76 1.96
C SER A 134 -14.72 -14.46 1.19
N GLY A 135 -13.79 -14.44 0.22
CA GLY A 135 -13.59 -13.31 -0.70
C GLY A 135 -12.78 -12.12 -0.15
N PHE A 136 -12.52 -12.06 1.17
CA PHE A 136 -11.75 -10.96 1.77
C PHE A 136 -10.31 -10.86 1.25
N GLU A 137 -9.61 -11.98 1.09
CA GLU A 137 -8.25 -11.96 0.53
C GLU A 137 -8.25 -11.52 -0.93
N HIS A 138 -9.22 -11.99 -1.72
CA HIS A 138 -9.33 -11.57 -3.12
C HIS A 138 -9.55 -10.07 -3.25
N PHE A 139 -10.39 -9.50 -2.40
CA PHE A 139 -10.54 -8.06 -2.28
C PHE A 139 -9.25 -7.41 -1.78
N SER A 140 -8.86 -7.63 -0.52
CA SER A 140 -7.75 -6.90 0.13
C SER A 140 -6.37 -7.05 -0.55
N GLU A 141 -6.14 -8.15 -1.26
CA GLU A 141 -4.88 -8.39 -1.99
C GLU A 141 -4.96 -8.04 -3.47
N ASN A 142 -6.11 -7.59 -3.98
CA ASN A 142 -6.28 -7.22 -5.39
C ASN A 142 -5.18 -6.24 -5.82
N LYS A 143 -4.37 -6.60 -6.82
CA LYS A 143 -3.26 -5.76 -7.29
C LYS A 143 -3.74 -4.43 -7.89
N LYS A 144 -4.97 -4.39 -8.39
CA LYS A 144 -5.63 -3.18 -8.92
C LYS A 144 -6.21 -2.28 -7.82
N LEU A 145 -6.15 -2.68 -6.54
CA LEU A 145 -6.42 -1.74 -5.44
C LEU A 145 -5.28 -0.73 -5.35
N GLU A 146 -5.47 0.34 -6.08
CA GLU A 146 -4.65 1.54 -6.08
C GLU A 146 -5.41 2.71 -5.45
N TYR A 147 -4.70 3.81 -5.23
CA TYR A 147 -5.14 4.98 -4.48
C TYR A 147 -6.49 5.57 -4.94
N TYR A 148 -6.70 5.65 -6.27
CA TYR A 148 -7.92 6.19 -6.89
C TYR A 148 -8.91 5.12 -7.31
N GLN A 149 -8.57 3.83 -7.16
CA GLN A 149 -9.37 2.72 -7.66
C GLN A 149 -10.25 2.16 -6.55
N TRP A 150 -11.54 2.43 -6.66
CA TRP A 150 -12.57 1.90 -5.79
C TRP A 150 -13.32 0.77 -6.49
N PHE A 151 -13.79 -0.20 -5.71
CA PHE A 151 -14.55 -1.33 -6.22
C PHE A 151 -15.88 -1.38 -5.51
N ASP A 152 -16.98 -1.60 -6.22
CA ASP A 152 -18.23 -1.90 -5.56
C ASP A 152 -18.14 -3.30 -4.94
N LEU A 153 -18.52 -3.36 -3.68
CA LEU A 153 -18.52 -4.55 -2.87
C LEU A 153 -19.93 -4.85 -2.40
N GLU A 154 -20.19 -6.14 -2.25
CA GLU A 154 -21.35 -6.65 -1.54
C GLU A 154 -20.86 -7.62 -0.46
N ILE A 155 -21.33 -7.42 0.77
CA ILE A 155 -21.05 -8.28 1.91
C ILE A 155 -22.37 -8.94 2.31
N ARG A 156 -22.38 -10.27 2.35
CA ARG A 156 -23.53 -11.08 2.76
C ARG A 156 -23.19 -11.82 4.03
N ILE A 157 -24.01 -11.66 5.06
CA ILE A 157 -23.83 -12.36 6.33
C ILE A 157 -24.87 -13.48 6.42
N GLN A 158 -24.40 -14.70 6.58
CA GLN A 158 -25.24 -15.86 6.85
C GLN A 158 -25.32 -16.05 8.37
N ALA A 159 -26.49 -15.75 8.93
CA ALA A 159 -26.76 -15.93 10.34
C ALA A 159 -28.14 -16.56 10.56
N ASP A 160 -28.28 -17.30 11.66
CA ASP A 160 -29.52 -17.97 12.07
C ASP A 160 -30.16 -17.35 13.32
N ARG A 161 -29.41 -16.57 14.11
CA ARG A 161 -29.90 -15.86 15.32
C ARG A 161 -29.31 -14.46 15.44
N ASN A 162 -29.78 -13.69 16.43
CA ASN A 162 -29.30 -12.34 16.76
C ASN A 162 -29.37 -11.36 15.58
N LEU A 163 -30.41 -11.49 14.74
CA LEU A 163 -30.56 -10.73 13.51
C LEU A 163 -30.56 -9.22 13.78
N GLU A 164 -31.33 -8.76 14.78
CA GLU A 164 -31.41 -7.35 15.16
C GLU A 164 -30.05 -6.77 15.58
N ALA A 165 -29.28 -7.53 16.37
CA ALA A 165 -27.95 -7.10 16.80
C ALA A 165 -26.96 -7.04 15.62
N ILE A 166 -27.05 -7.99 14.69
CA ILE A 166 -26.25 -7.97 13.46
C ILE A 166 -26.65 -6.75 12.63
N GLU A 167 -27.94 -6.48 12.44
CA GLU A 167 -28.42 -5.31 11.70
C GLU A 167 -27.91 -4.00 12.31
N ALA A 168 -27.97 -3.85 13.64
CA ALA A 168 -27.42 -2.68 14.32
C ALA A 168 -25.91 -2.51 14.11
N ILE A 169 -25.15 -3.61 14.05
CA ILE A 169 -23.72 -3.58 13.72
C ILE A 169 -23.51 -3.12 12.26
N LEU A 170 -24.33 -3.60 11.32
CA LEU A 170 -24.26 -3.20 9.91
C LEU A 170 -24.60 -1.72 9.71
N ASP A 171 -25.63 -1.22 10.39
CA ASP A 171 -26.03 0.19 10.34
C ASP A 171 -24.95 1.08 10.95
N SER A 172 -24.35 0.66 12.08
CA SER A 172 -23.20 1.34 12.69
C SER A 172 -22.03 1.46 11.72
N PHE A 173 -21.75 0.39 10.96
CA PHE A 173 -20.69 0.39 9.96
C PHE A 173 -21.01 1.34 8.78
N CYS A 174 -22.27 1.37 8.31
CA CYS A 174 -22.70 2.30 7.27
C CYS A 174 -22.49 3.77 7.70
N ILE A 175 -22.90 4.12 8.93
CA ILE A 175 -22.75 5.47 9.48
C ILE A 175 -21.28 5.85 9.57
N LEU A 176 -20.46 4.98 10.15
CA LEU A 176 -19.04 5.25 10.36
C LEU A 176 -18.27 5.36 9.04
N SER A 177 -18.52 4.45 8.10
CA SER A 177 -17.86 4.46 6.79
C SER A 177 -18.25 5.70 5.98
N LYS A 178 -19.54 6.08 5.99
CA LYS A 178 -20.02 7.32 5.37
C LYS A 178 -19.28 8.53 5.92
N LYS A 179 -19.20 8.65 7.26
CA LYS A 179 -18.55 9.78 7.93
C LYS A 179 -17.05 9.90 7.61
N ILE A 180 -16.35 8.78 7.50
CA ILE A 180 -14.89 8.78 7.35
C ILE A 180 -14.47 8.95 5.88
N TYR A 181 -15.22 8.39 4.93
CA TYR A 181 -14.70 8.15 3.58
C TYR A 181 -15.44 8.83 2.44
N TYR A 182 -16.64 9.36 2.68
CA TYR A 182 -17.48 9.92 1.62
C TYR A 182 -17.77 11.39 1.93
N ALA A 183 -17.51 12.25 0.95
CA ALA A 183 -17.84 13.66 1.06
C ALA A 183 -19.36 13.86 0.87
N PRO A 184 -19.99 14.80 1.59
CA PRO A 184 -21.34 15.23 1.27
C PRO A 184 -21.33 16.08 -0.01
N GLY A 185 -21.96 15.61 -1.10
CA GLY A 185 -22.03 16.39 -2.35
C GLY A 185 -22.55 15.60 -3.56
N GLN A 186 -22.91 16.31 -4.63
CA GLN A 186 -23.54 15.74 -5.84
C GLN A 186 -22.55 15.11 -6.85
N THR A 187 -21.24 15.30 -6.67
CA THR A 187 -20.17 14.81 -7.59
C THR A 187 -19.48 13.54 -7.09
N GLU A 188 -20.11 12.79 -6.17
CA GLU A 188 -19.55 11.59 -5.60
C GLU A 188 -19.85 10.35 -6.48
N THR A 189 -18.84 9.87 -7.22
CA THR A 189 -18.96 8.65 -8.05
C THR A 189 -18.92 7.37 -7.22
N ARG A 190 -18.43 7.43 -5.98
CA ARG A 190 -18.40 6.30 -5.05
C ARG A 190 -19.78 6.08 -4.43
N LYS A 191 -20.14 4.82 -4.20
CA LYS A 191 -21.37 4.45 -3.48
C LYS A 191 -21.11 4.40 -1.98
N PRO A 192 -21.76 5.26 -1.17
CA PRO A 192 -21.74 5.11 0.28
C PRO A 192 -22.28 3.74 0.68
N TRP A 193 -21.76 3.18 1.76
CA TRP A 193 -22.22 1.89 2.27
C TRP A 193 -23.68 1.99 2.73
N LYS A 194 -24.48 1.05 2.25
CA LYS A 194 -25.90 0.93 2.56
C LYS A 194 -26.22 -0.51 2.95
N ARG A 195 -27.15 -0.67 3.88
CA ARG A 195 -27.74 -1.96 4.20
C ARG A 195 -28.74 -2.34 3.12
N GLY A 196 -28.63 -3.56 2.61
CA GLY A 196 -29.58 -4.16 1.69
C GLY A 196 -30.63 -5.00 2.43
N LYS A 197 -31.44 -5.73 1.66
CA LYS A 197 -32.38 -6.72 2.20
C LYS A 197 -31.59 -7.93 2.72
N SER A 198 -31.99 -8.51 3.85
CA SER A 198 -31.44 -9.76 4.40
C SER A 198 -29.94 -9.74 4.73
N LEU A 199 -29.55 -9.10 5.84
CA LEU A 199 -28.17 -9.05 6.37
C LEU A 199 -27.07 -8.80 5.31
N THR A 200 -27.36 -7.89 4.39
CA THR A 200 -26.44 -7.50 3.32
C THR A 200 -25.97 -6.06 3.49
N LEU A 201 -24.73 -5.81 3.08
CA LEU A 201 -24.13 -4.48 2.97
C LEU A 201 -23.59 -4.31 1.55
N SER A 202 -23.81 -3.16 0.94
CA SER A 202 -23.19 -2.83 -0.35
C SER A 202 -22.64 -1.42 -0.35
N GLY A 203 -21.52 -1.23 -1.04
CA GLY A 203 -20.85 0.06 -1.11
C GLY A 203 -19.51 -0.04 -1.82
N SER A 204 -18.95 1.10 -2.21
CA SER A 204 -17.61 1.12 -2.82
C SER A 204 -16.54 0.96 -1.74
N GLY A 205 -15.50 0.18 -2.01
CA GLY A 205 -14.40 -0.06 -1.10
C GLY A 205 -13.04 -0.07 -1.78
N ASN A 206 -12.03 0.39 -1.04
CA ASN A 206 -10.64 0.22 -1.37
C ASN A 206 -9.88 -0.38 -0.17
N SER A 207 -8.54 -0.31 -0.17
CA SER A 207 -7.71 -0.81 0.93
C SER A 207 -8.07 -0.21 2.29
N ARG A 208 -8.55 1.04 2.34
CA ARG A 208 -8.96 1.73 3.58
C ARG A 208 -10.23 1.12 4.16
N ILE A 209 -11.20 0.82 3.30
CA ILE A 209 -12.42 0.11 3.70
C ILE A 209 -12.10 -1.31 4.14
N ALA A 210 -11.13 -1.99 3.51
CA ALA A 210 -10.66 -3.29 3.99
C ALA A 210 -10.19 -3.23 5.45
N LEU A 211 -9.48 -2.16 5.84
CA LEU A 211 -9.07 -1.95 7.23
C LEU A 211 -10.25 -1.70 8.17
N LEU A 212 -11.20 -0.85 7.75
CA LEU A 212 -12.39 -0.56 8.53
C LEU A 212 -13.25 -1.82 8.75
N LEU A 213 -13.39 -2.66 7.73
CA LEU A 213 -14.15 -3.92 7.81
C LEU A 213 -13.64 -4.84 8.91
N VAL A 214 -12.31 -5.02 9.02
CA VAL A 214 -11.77 -5.88 10.08
C VAL A 214 -11.91 -5.25 11.45
N ARG A 215 -11.60 -3.96 11.57
CA ARG A 215 -11.57 -3.26 12.86
C ARG A 215 -12.96 -3.08 13.44
N ASP A 216 -13.92 -2.70 12.62
CA ASP A 216 -15.24 -2.27 13.07
C ASP A 216 -16.33 -3.31 12.82
N LEU A 217 -16.37 -3.94 11.64
CA LEU A 217 -17.39 -4.93 11.33
C LEU A 217 -17.04 -6.31 11.91
N PHE A 218 -15.97 -6.95 11.44
CA PHE A 218 -15.65 -8.32 11.81
C PHE A 218 -15.32 -8.48 13.29
N LYS A 219 -14.66 -7.50 13.90
CA LYS A 219 -14.38 -7.53 15.35
C LYS A 219 -15.66 -7.50 16.19
N LYS A 220 -16.68 -6.71 15.80
CA LYS A 220 -17.96 -6.65 16.51
C LYS A 220 -18.78 -7.91 16.27
N LEU A 221 -18.84 -8.40 15.04
CA LEU A 221 -19.47 -9.69 14.70
C LEU A 221 -18.82 -10.86 15.44
N ASP A 222 -17.50 -10.88 15.55
CA ASP A 222 -16.76 -11.94 16.28
C ASP A 222 -17.05 -11.89 17.78
N ARG A 223 -17.18 -10.70 18.36
CA ARG A 223 -17.61 -10.55 19.76
C ARG A 223 -19.03 -11.07 19.97
N LEU A 224 -19.96 -10.73 19.09
CA LEU A 224 -21.34 -11.22 19.14
C LEU A 224 -21.38 -12.74 19.01
N ASN A 225 -20.70 -13.30 18.00
CA ASN A 225 -20.70 -14.73 17.72
C ASN A 225 -20.00 -15.58 18.80
N ARG A 226 -19.08 -15.00 19.56
CA ARG A 226 -18.47 -15.65 20.74
C ARG A 226 -19.39 -15.64 21.95
N PHE A 227 -20.27 -14.66 22.06
CA PHE A 227 -21.28 -14.63 23.11
C PHE A 227 -22.39 -15.65 22.83
N GLU A 228 -22.91 -15.66 21.60
CA GLU A 228 -23.81 -16.70 21.12
C GLU A 228 -23.51 -16.98 19.65
N THR A 229 -23.24 -18.25 19.34
CA THR A 229 -22.91 -18.67 17.97
C THR A 229 -24.13 -18.53 17.07
N SER A 230 -24.11 -17.51 16.21
CA SER A 230 -25.22 -17.20 15.31
C SER A 230 -24.79 -16.92 13.87
N ILE A 231 -23.50 -16.70 13.61
CA ILE A 231 -22.93 -16.33 12.32
C ILE A 231 -22.15 -17.51 11.77
N ARG A 232 -22.60 -18.03 10.62
CA ARG A 232 -21.94 -19.15 9.94
C ARG A 232 -20.82 -18.66 9.04
N ASN A 233 -21.13 -17.68 8.20
CA ASN A 233 -20.19 -17.19 7.18
C ASN A 233 -20.46 -15.72 6.83
N VAL A 234 -19.39 -15.02 6.47
CA VAL A 234 -19.45 -13.68 5.86
C VAL A 234 -18.82 -13.76 4.47
N ASN A 235 -19.61 -13.52 3.43
CA ASN A 235 -19.13 -13.55 2.06
C ASN A 235 -18.93 -12.13 1.53
N ILE A 236 -17.77 -11.86 0.92
CA ILE A 236 -17.43 -10.58 0.31
C ILE A 236 -17.28 -10.79 -1.19
N LEU A 237 -18.09 -10.07 -1.96
CA LEU A 237 -18.15 -10.15 -3.42
C LEU A 237 -17.76 -8.79 -4.00
N VAL A 238 -16.85 -8.80 -4.97
CA VAL A 238 -16.54 -7.63 -5.78
C VAL A 238 -17.53 -7.62 -6.94
N THR A 239 -18.39 -6.61 -7.02
CA THR A 239 -19.52 -6.55 -7.96
C THR A 239 -19.28 -5.65 -9.16
N SER A 240 -18.17 -4.90 -9.18
CA SER A 240 -17.80 -4.02 -10.30
C SER A 240 -16.33 -4.12 -10.70
N GLY A 241 -16.01 -3.57 -11.88
CA GLY A 241 -14.65 -3.14 -12.21
C GLY A 241 -14.20 -1.92 -11.38
N PRO A 242 -12.92 -1.51 -11.49
CA PRO A 242 -12.41 -0.35 -10.76
C PRO A 242 -13.10 0.95 -11.24
N VAL A 243 -13.65 1.70 -10.28
CA VAL A 243 -14.12 3.07 -10.44
C VAL A 243 -12.98 4.00 -10.07
N TYR A 244 -12.55 4.83 -11.01
CA TYR A 244 -11.54 5.85 -10.77
C TYR A 244 -12.19 7.10 -10.20
N VAL A 245 -11.65 7.59 -9.09
CA VAL A 245 -12.06 8.84 -8.47
C VAL A 245 -10.95 9.86 -8.71
N ASP A 246 -11.28 10.99 -9.31
CA ASP A 246 -10.31 12.03 -9.60
C ASP A 246 -9.69 12.60 -8.33
N SER A 247 -8.39 12.88 -8.37
CA SER A 247 -7.63 13.40 -7.21
C SER A 247 -8.16 14.72 -6.66
N LEU A 248 -8.84 15.49 -7.51
CA LEU A 248 -9.36 16.83 -7.23
C LEU A 248 -10.77 16.81 -6.61
N SER A 249 -11.52 15.70 -6.70
CA SER A 249 -12.91 15.68 -6.21
C SER A 249 -13.04 15.59 -4.68
N ASN A 250 -11.94 15.33 -3.96
CA ASN A 250 -11.89 15.41 -2.49
C ASN A 250 -11.45 16.80 -1.98
N GLN A 251 -11.25 17.79 -2.87
CA GLN A 251 -10.83 19.15 -2.50
C GLN A 251 -11.95 20.20 -2.59
N SER A 252 -13.16 19.86 -3.04
CA SER A 252 -14.29 20.80 -2.97
C SER A 252 -14.86 20.82 -1.54
N ASN A 253 -14.12 21.43 -0.62
CA ASN A 253 -14.73 22.16 0.47
C ASN A 253 -15.09 23.53 -0.08
N ASP A 254 -16.26 23.64 -0.71
CA ASP A 254 -17.02 24.89 -0.73
C ASP A 254 -17.99 24.87 0.47
#